data_AF-A0A6G4AFM9-F1
#
_entry.id   AF-A0A6G4AFM9-F1
#
_cell.length_a   1.000
_cell.length_b   1.000
_cell.length_c   1.000
_cell.angle_alpha   90.00
_cell.angle_beta   90.00
_cell.angle_gamma   90.00
#
_symmetry.space_group_name_H-M   'P 1'
#
loop_
_entity.id
_entity.type
_entity.pdbx_description
1 polymer ?
#
loop_
_entity_poly.entity_id
_entity_poly.type
_entity_poly.pdbx_seq_one_letter_code
_entity_poly.pdbx_strand_id
1 'polypeptide(L)'
;MRDVFTLITERILRDCDGEPICAHVGDIQVCAVKNHPKYQALRDKVRLGRTKSVASLRLWESVDTLARESNQQEREKWLIILLDLLTPYFGGWSKELARTWHYDVSDIRSAMIEGALAAWFSLPSGIPSKKLLDTMMTRAFAGARGLVEAGSSETCAVSAEYLIADAAHEEDSTLCASSIIDASTVRDPDANERIRGERTGSLLQRMGAMGHAKILHDKIRSGCRNEADAPVITPAQTGRSWVDGKNLYYRVSDLLPQHIGFGEAASIVGLSESQASKMARKGSLPFRVFWIGNSRVVSVKSLMHILGIQDSIVHPDDVENGASHVGGE
;
A
#
# COMPACT_ATOMS: atom_id res chain seq x y z
N MET A 1 -31.81 -4.23 13.59
CA MET A 1 -30.74 -4.19 12.56
C MET A 1 -29.41 -4.42 13.28
N ARG A 2 -28.43 -5.14 12.70
CA ARG A 2 -27.12 -5.29 13.36
C ARG A 2 -26.33 -4.00 13.18
N ASP A 3 -25.81 -3.48 14.29
CA ASP A 3 -25.03 -2.25 14.33
C ASP A 3 -23.72 -2.40 13.52
N VAL A 4 -23.37 -1.37 12.75
CA VAL A 4 -22.18 -1.37 11.88
C VAL A 4 -20.89 -1.54 12.67
N PHE A 5 -20.81 -1.04 13.91
CA PHE A 5 -19.62 -1.26 14.75
C PHE A 5 -19.48 -2.74 15.12
N THR A 6 -20.58 -3.41 15.47
CA THR A 6 -20.58 -4.85 15.75
C THR A 6 -20.16 -5.65 14.53
N LEU A 7 -20.66 -5.30 13.34
CA LEU A 7 -20.30 -5.98 12.09
C LEU A 7 -18.81 -5.83 11.76
N ILE A 8 -18.23 -4.64 11.97
CA ILE A 8 -16.80 -4.38 11.78
C ILE A 8 -15.97 -5.24 12.76
N THR A 9 -16.31 -5.23 14.04
CA THR A 9 -15.59 -6.02 15.05
C THR A 9 -15.71 -7.52 14.78
N GLU A 10 -16.90 -8.03 14.48
CA GLU A 10 -17.13 -9.45 14.13
C GLU A 10 -16.32 -9.86 12.90
N ARG A 11 -16.22 -8.99 11.89
CA ARG A 11 -15.44 -9.26 10.69
C ARG A 11 -13.95 -9.41 11.00
N ILE A 12 -13.39 -8.51 11.81
CA ILE A 12 -11.96 -8.61 12.16
C ILE A 12 -11.69 -9.81 13.05
N LEU A 13 -12.56 -10.07 14.03
CA LEU A 13 -12.39 -11.24 14.88
C LEU A 13 -12.44 -12.52 14.06
N ARG A 14 -13.24 -12.59 12.99
CA ARG A 14 -13.23 -13.72 12.07
C ARG A 14 -11.94 -13.80 11.24
N ASP A 15 -11.49 -12.67 10.69
CA ASP A 15 -10.36 -12.63 9.76
C ASP A 15 -8.99 -12.70 10.45
N CYS A 16 -8.94 -12.40 11.74
CA CYS A 16 -7.72 -12.29 12.54
C CYS A 16 -7.74 -13.16 13.82
N ASP A 17 -8.66 -14.12 13.93
CA ASP A 17 -8.85 -14.84 15.20
C ASP A 17 -7.58 -15.59 15.61
N GLY A 18 -7.11 -15.33 16.83
CA GLY A 18 -5.96 -16.02 17.41
C GLY A 18 -4.60 -15.73 16.77
N GLU A 19 -4.54 -15.26 15.52
CA GLU A 19 -3.31 -15.01 14.80
C GLU A 19 -2.62 -13.71 15.26
N PRO A 20 -1.28 -13.71 15.35
CA PRO A 20 -0.53 -12.49 15.56
C PRO A 20 -0.71 -11.55 14.36
N ILE A 21 -0.63 -10.24 14.59
CA ILE A 21 -0.69 -9.22 13.55
C ILE A 21 0.58 -8.34 13.60
N CYS A 22 1.10 -7.98 12.42
CA CYS A 22 2.21 -7.05 12.30
C CYS A 22 1.76 -5.66 11.84
N ALA A 23 1.56 -4.74 12.78
CA ALA A 23 1.30 -3.34 12.47
C ALA A 23 2.54 -2.59 11.95
N HIS A 24 3.73 -3.21 11.88
CA HIS A 24 4.94 -2.55 11.40
C HIS A 24 5.08 -2.64 9.87
N VAL A 25 4.83 -3.82 9.31
CA VAL A 25 5.07 -4.12 7.88
C VAL A 25 3.96 -4.99 7.26
N GLY A 26 2.85 -5.22 7.97
CA GLY A 26 1.73 -6.04 7.49
C GLY A 26 1.97 -7.54 7.71
N ASP A 27 3.08 -8.04 7.17
CA ASP A 27 3.48 -9.45 7.24
C ASP A 27 4.44 -9.71 8.42
N ILE A 28 4.12 -10.73 9.21
CA ILE A 28 4.93 -11.17 10.35
C ILE A 28 6.23 -11.80 9.90
N GLN A 29 6.22 -12.55 8.79
CA GLN A 29 7.39 -13.29 8.31
C GLN A 29 8.52 -12.36 7.89
N VAL A 30 8.18 -11.11 7.55
CA VAL A 30 9.15 -10.11 7.10
C VAL A 30 9.50 -9.09 8.18
N CYS A 31 8.82 -9.13 9.32
CA CYS A 31 9.09 -8.19 10.38
C CYS A 31 10.30 -8.62 11.21
N ALA A 32 11.30 -7.74 11.33
CA ALA A 32 12.47 -7.97 12.18
C ALA A 32 12.15 -7.96 13.70
N VAL A 33 10.91 -7.64 14.09
CA VAL A 33 10.49 -7.61 15.50
C VAL A 33 10.15 -9.03 15.96
N LYS A 34 10.72 -9.44 17.10
CA LYS A 34 10.53 -10.81 17.61
C LYS A 34 9.10 -11.12 18.09
N ASN A 35 8.39 -10.12 18.59
CA ASN A 35 7.10 -10.31 19.24
C ASN A 35 5.99 -9.53 18.53
N HIS A 36 5.00 -10.27 18.02
CA HIS A 36 3.82 -9.73 17.34
C HIS A 36 2.58 -9.91 18.22
N PRO A 37 1.85 -8.84 18.55
CA PRO A 37 0.63 -8.96 19.34
C PRO A 37 -0.50 -9.57 18.52
N LYS A 38 -1.41 -10.30 19.19
CA LYS A 38 -2.74 -10.61 18.62
C LYS A 38 -3.53 -9.32 18.40
N TYR A 39 -4.52 -9.37 17.52
CA TYR A 39 -5.40 -8.23 17.22
C TYR A 39 -5.91 -7.51 18.46
N GLN A 40 -6.46 -8.23 19.44
CA GLN A 40 -7.01 -7.62 20.66
C GLN A 40 -5.96 -6.82 21.45
N ALA A 41 -4.74 -7.34 21.54
CA ALA A 41 -3.64 -6.65 22.20
C ALA A 41 -3.12 -5.44 21.40
N LEU A 42 -3.20 -5.48 20.06
CA LEU A 42 -2.96 -4.31 19.21
C LEU A 42 -4.03 -3.24 19.45
N ARG A 43 -5.31 -3.63 19.44
CA ARG A 43 -6.47 -2.76 19.66
C ARG A 43 -6.37 -1.98 20.97
N ASP A 44 -5.92 -2.63 22.04
CA ASP A 44 -5.73 -1.99 23.34
C ASP A 44 -4.54 -1.02 23.37
N LYS A 45 -3.45 -1.31 22.63
CA LYS A 45 -2.25 -0.46 22.56
C LYS A 45 -2.42 0.77 21.66
N VAL A 46 -3.23 0.66 20.62
CA VAL A 46 -3.46 1.73 19.63
C VAL A 46 -4.51 2.75 20.11
N ARG A 47 -5.06 2.59 21.33
CA ARG A 47 -5.98 3.56 21.93
C ARG A 47 -5.34 4.96 21.99
N LEU A 48 -5.81 5.84 21.11
CA LEU A 48 -5.74 7.31 21.12
C LEU A 48 -6.42 7.93 22.35
N GLY A 49 -6.03 7.54 23.57
CA GLY A 49 -6.53 8.15 24.83
C GLY A 49 -5.95 9.55 25.10
N ARG A 50 -6.33 10.16 26.24
CA ARG A 50 -5.85 11.49 26.69
C ARG A 50 -4.33 11.54 26.91
N THR A 51 -3.70 10.41 27.25
CA THR A 51 -2.25 10.25 27.39
C THR A 51 -1.71 9.40 26.24
N LYS A 52 -1.45 10.06 25.11
CA LYS A 52 -0.87 9.39 23.93
C LYS A 52 0.60 9.05 24.20
N SER A 53 0.91 7.79 24.43
CA SER A 53 2.32 7.37 24.39
C SER A 53 2.84 7.52 22.95
N VAL A 54 4.12 7.87 22.81
CA VAL A 54 4.78 7.96 21.49
C VAL A 54 4.64 6.64 20.72
N ALA A 55 4.67 5.50 21.42
CA ALA A 55 4.48 4.18 20.83
C ALA A 55 3.07 4.00 20.23
N SER A 56 2.02 4.49 20.90
CA SER A 56 0.64 4.40 20.40
C SER A 56 0.45 5.23 19.12
N LEU A 57 1.02 6.44 19.08
CA LEU A 57 1.00 7.29 17.88
C LEU A 57 1.73 6.65 16.69
N ARG A 58 2.88 6.03 16.93
CA ARG A 58 3.63 5.34 15.86
C ARG A 58 2.88 4.13 15.31
N LEU A 59 2.25 3.34 16.18
CA LEU A 59 1.41 2.22 15.73
C LEU A 59 0.22 2.72 14.90
N TRP A 60 -0.39 3.85 15.29
CA TRP A 60 -1.43 4.49 14.50
C TRP A 60 -0.94 4.91 13.10
N GLU A 61 0.22 5.57 13.03
CA GLU A 61 0.85 5.96 11.75
C GLU A 61 1.13 4.73 10.85
N SER A 62 1.60 3.62 11.43
CA SER A 62 1.87 2.42 10.66
C SER A 62 0.60 1.72 10.17
N VAL A 63 -0.47 1.65 10.98
CA VAL A 63 -1.77 1.10 10.55
C VAL A 63 -2.35 1.90 9.38
N ASP A 64 -2.32 3.23 9.46
CA ASP A 64 -2.76 4.10 8.37
C ASP A 64 -1.95 3.86 7.08
N THR A 65 -0.64 3.71 7.22
CA THR A 65 0.25 3.44 6.08
C THR A 65 -0.10 2.09 5.42
N LEU A 66 -0.31 1.04 6.21
CA LEU A 66 -0.69 -0.29 5.71
C LEU A 66 -2.07 -0.27 5.05
N ALA A 67 -3.02 0.49 5.59
CA ALA A 67 -4.34 0.67 4.99
C ALA A 67 -4.33 1.43 3.66
N ARG A 68 -3.25 2.14 3.31
CA ARG A 68 -3.13 2.88 2.03
C ARG A 68 -2.28 2.19 0.98
N GLU A 69 -1.13 1.64 1.39
CA GLU A 69 -0.08 1.24 0.45
C GLU A 69 0.01 -0.27 0.25
N SER A 70 -0.66 -1.07 1.08
CA SER A 70 -0.67 -2.52 0.89
C SER A 70 -1.34 -2.91 -0.43
N ASN A 71 -1.08 -4.15 -0.86
CA ASN A 71 -1.82 -4.78 -1.96
C ASN A 71 -3.33 -4.75 -1.69
N GLN A 72 -4.17 -4.94 -2.70
CA GLN A 72 -5.62 -4.73 -2.57
C GLN A 72 -6.26 -5.51 -1.39
N GLN A 73 -5.89 -6.78 -1.21
CA GLN A 73 -6.43 -7.63 -0.15
C GLN A 73 -5.98 -7.17 1.25
N GLU A 74 -4.70 -6.86 1.43
CA GLU A 74 -4.17 -6.33 2.68
C GLU A 74 -4.69 -4.91 2.95
N ARG A 75 -4.91 -4.11 1.91
CA ARG A 75 -5.48 -2.75 2.03
C ARG A 75 -6.86 -2.79 2.66
N GLU A 76 -7.73 -3.68 2.16
CA GLU A 76 -9.09 -3.86 2.71
C GLU A 76 -9.04 -4.32 4.16
N LYS A 77 -8.20 -5.31 4.48
CA LYS A 77 -7.97 -5.78 5.85
C LYS A 77 -7.53 -4.65 6.78
N TRP A 78 -6.53 -3.87 6.39
CA TRP A 78 -6.01 -2.78 7.19
C TRP A 78 -6.97 -1.60 7.30
N LEU A 79 -7.79 -1.34 6.27
CA LEU A 79 -8.86 -0.34 6.33
C LEU A 79 -9.93 -0.74 7.36
N ILE A 80 -10.36 -2.02 7.36
CA ILE A 80 -11.33 -2.51 8.34
C ILE A 80 -10.74 -2.44 9.76
N ILE A 81 -9.46 -2.82 9.95
CA ILE A 81 -8.74 -2.65 11.22
C ILE A 81 -8.73 -1.18 11.66
N LEU A 82 -8.41 -0.25 10.75
CA LEU A 82 -8.41 1.18 11.03
C LEU A 82 -9.79 1.67 11.47
N LEU A 83 -10.87 1.24 10.79
CA LEU A 83 -12.24 1.58 11.18
C LEU A 83 -12.60 1.03 12.56
N ASP A 84 -12.26 -0.22 12.86
CA ASP A 84 -12.52 -0.76 14.20
C ASP A 84 -11.79 0.01 15.29
N LEU A 85 -10.54 0.38 15.05
CA LEU A 85 -9.77 1.19 16.00
C LEU A 85 -10.43 2.56 16.24
N LEU A 86 -11.23 3.08 15.31
CA LEU A 86 -12.03 4.29 15.48
C LEU A 86 -13.34 4.07 16.26
N THR A 87 -13.91 2.86 16.24
CA THR A 87 -15.22 2.57 16.86
C THR A 87 -15.31 2.94 18.36
N PRO A 88 -14.29 2.75 19.23
CA PRO A 88 -14.38 3.13 20.63
C PRO A 88 -14.53 4.64 20.83
N TYR A 89 -14.01 5.45 19.89
CA TYR A 89 -14.13 6.91 19.94
C TYR A 89 -15.53 7.38 19.60
N PHE A 90 -16.17 6.68 18.67
CA PHE A 90 -17.54 6.98 18.27
C PHE A 90 -18.57 6.37 19.22
N GLY A 91 -18.21 5.36 20.02
CA GLY A 91 -19.16 4.62 20.86
C GLY A 91 -19.91 5.50 21.88
N GLY A 92 -19.21 6.39 22.59
CA GLY A 92 -19.83 7.32 23.54
C GLY A 92 -20.64 8.41 22.84
N TRP A 93 -20.06 9.01 21.80
CA TRP A 93 -20.70 10.07 21.04
C TRP A 93 -21.96 9.60 20.31
N SER A 94 -21.93 8.46 19.63
CA SER A 94 -23.09 7.92 18.91
C SER A 94 -24.31 7.73 19.80
N LYS A 95 -24.12 7.25 21.04
CA LYS A 95 -25.22 7.12 22.02
C LYS A 95 -25.77 8.47 22.46
N GLU A 96 -24.89 9.42 22.71
CA GLU A 96 -25.30 10.77 23.13
C GLU A 96 -26.02 11.52 22.01
N LEU A 97 -25.52 11.42 20.78
CA LEU A 97 -26.12 12.01 19.59
C LEU A 97 -27.50 11.40 19.29
N ALA A 98 -27.61 10.07 19.33
CA ALA A 98 -28.88 9.37 19.18
C ALA A 98 -29.92 9.80 20.24
N ARG A 99 -29.49 9.94 21.49
CA ARG A 99 -30.34 10.43 22.60
C ARG A 99 -30.79 11.87 22.38
N THR A 100 -29.87 12.73 21.92
CA THR A 100 -30.12 14.17 21.74
C THR A 100 -31.04 14.44 20.56
N TRP A 101 -30.91 13.67 19.48
CA TRP A 101 -31.63 13.90 18.23
C TRP A 101 -32.79 12.92 18.00
N HIS A 102 -33.03 11.99 18.93
CA HIS A 102 -34.07 10.97 18.86
C HIS A 102 -33.99 10.05 17.62
N TYR A 103 -32.77 9.69 17.20
CA TYR A 103 -32.49 8.74 16.12
C TYR A 103 -32.08 7.36 16.66
N ASP A 104 -32.19 6.32 15.82
CA ASP A 104 -31.58 5.02 16.13
C ASP A 104 -30.05 5.18 16.19
N VAL A 105 -29.46 4.61 17.23
CA VAL A 105 -28.00 4.60 17.42
C VAL A 105 -27.29 3.93 16.23
N SER A 106 -27.89 2.90 15.63
CA SER A 106 -27.39 2.20 14.45
C SER A 106 -27.29 3.12 13.23
N ASP A 107 -28.27 4.00 13.04
CA ASP A 107 -28.31 4.92 11.89
C ASP A 107 -27.25 6.01 12.07
N ILE A 108 -27.14 6.56 13.28
CA ILE A 108 -26.08 7.52 13.65
C ILE A 108 -24.70 6.90 13.41
N ARG A 109 -24.48 5.65 13.85
CA ARG A 109 -23.20 4.97 13.65
C ARG A 109 -22.89 4.69 12.18
N SER A 110 -23.90 4.33 11.39
CA SER A 110 -23.76 4.13 9.95
C SER A 110 -23.34 5.43 9.25
N ALA A 111 -24.01 6.54 9.55
CA ALA A 111 -23.66 7.86 9.03
C ALA A 111 -22.25 8.32 9.46
N MET A 112 -21.81 7.96 10.67
CA MET A 112 -20.45 8.24 11.14
C MET A 112 -19.39 7.45 10.34
N ILE A 113 -19.62 6.16 10.10
CA ILE A 113 -18.69 5.33 9.30
C ILE A 113 -18.66 5.81 7.86
N GLU A 114 -19.81 6.13 7.27
CA GLU A 114 -19.89 6.66 5.92
C GLU A 114 -19.14 8.00 5.79
N GLY A 115 -19.32 8.91 6.74
CA GLY A 115 -18.57 10.16 6.79
C GLY A 115 -17.05 9.94 6.92
N ALA A 116 -16.62 8.98 7.76
CA ALA A 116 -15.21 8.64 7.90
C ALA A 116 -14.63 8.05 6.59
N LEU A 117 -15.38 7.17 5.92
CA LEU A 117 -15.00 6.58 4.64
C LEU A 117 -14.98 7.61 3.51
N ALA A 118 -15.93 8.54 3.48
CA ALA A 118 -15.93 9.66 2.54
C ALA A 118 -14.66 10.50 2.67
N ALA A 119 -14.21 10.77 3.91
CA ALA A 119 -12.91 11.42 4.15
C ALA A 119 -11.74 10.55 3.66
N TRP A 120 -11.80 9.24 3.90
CA TRP A 120 -10.74 8.33 3.48
C TRP A 120 -10.52 8.34 1.97
N PHE A 121 -11.61 8.22 1.19
CA PHE A 121 -11.57 8.14 -0.27
C PHE A 121 -11.37 9.50 -0.96
N SER A 122 -11.83 10.61 -0.36
CA SER A 122 -11.66 11.95 -0.95
C SER A 122 -10.27 12.55 -0.74
N LEU A 123 -9.50 12.02 0.21
CA LEU A 123 -8.21 12.59 0.58
C LEU A 123 -7.06 11.92 -0.19
N PRO A 124 -6.17 12.73 -0.79
CA PRO A 124 -5.00 12.22 -1.50
C PRO A 124 -4.11 11.41 -0.57
N SER A 125 -3.38 10.46 -1.16
CA SER A 125 -2.49 9.56 -0.45
C SER A 125 -1.52 10.31 0.47
N GLY A 126 -0.85 11.39 0.05
CA GLY A 126 0.23 12.03 0.81
C GLY A 126 -0.07 12.67 2.19
N ILE A 127 -1.32 12.65 2.68
CA ILE A 127 -1.70 13.36 3.92
C ILE A 127 -1.10 12.73 5.18
N PRO A 128 -0.63 13.53 6.16
CA PRO A 128 -0.12 12.98 7.43
C PRO A 128 -1.20 12.22 8.19
N SER A 129 -0.86 11.08 8.78
CA SER A 129 -1.81 10.20 9.49
C SER A 129 -2.60 10.92 10.58
N LYS A 130 -1.99 11.88 11.29
CA LYS A 130 -2.70 12.72 12.27
C LYS A 130 -3.79 13.58 11.62
N LYS A 131 -3.45 14.27 10.51
CA LYS A 131 -4.39 15.14 9.79
C LYS A 131 -5.52 14.33 9.15
N LEU A 132 -5.19 13.14 8.64
CA LEU A 132 -6.19 12.20 8.11
C LEU A 132 -7.14 11.74 9.21
N LEU A 133 -6.63 11.29 10.35
CA LEU A 133 -7.44 10.94 11.52
C LEU A 133 -8.36 12.10 11.92
N ASP A 134 -7.83 13.31 12.09
CA ASP A 134 -8.62 14.48 12.48
C ASP A 134 -9.74 14.76 11.44
N THR A 135 -9.44 14.57 10.16
CA THR A 135 -10.43 14.78 9.07
C THR A 135 -11.49 13.67 9.04
N MET A 136 -11.10 12.40 9.20
CA MET A 136 -12.03 11.27 9.30
C MET A 136 -12.97 11.43 10.49
N MET A 137 -12.43 11.79 11.66
CA MET A 137 -13.23 12.09 12.85
C MET A 137 -14.20 13.25 12.58
N THR A 138 -13.72 14.35 12.00
CA THR A 138 -14.55 15.52 11.68
C THR A 138 -15.68 15.17 10.72
N ARG A 139 -15.39 14.39 9.66
CA ARG A 139 -16.39 13.98 8.68
C ARG A 139 -17.36 12.94 9.22
N ALA A 140 -16.94 12.06 10.12
CA ALA A 140 -17.84 11.17 10.84
C ALA A 140 -18.90 11.95 11.63
N PHE A 141 -18.48 12.97 12.38
CA PHE A 141 -19.41 13.84 13.09
C PHE A 141 -20.29 14.67 12.16
N ALA A 142 -19.74 15.14 11.03
CA ALA A 142 -20.53 15.84 10.02
C ALA A 142 -21.58 14.94 9.38
N GLY A 143 -21.25 13.68 9.08
CA GLY A 143 -22.21 12.69 8.56
C GLY A 143 -23.36 12.44 9.52
N ALA A 144 -23.05 12.24 10.82
CA ALA A 144 -24.08 12.09 11.85
C ALA A 144 -25.01 13.31 11.96
N ARG A 145 -24.48 14.53 11.85
CA ARG A 145 -25.29 15.77 11.84
C ARG A 145 -26.13 15.88 10.57
N GLY A 146 -25.54 15.59 9.41
CA GLY A 146 -26.23 15.65 8.12
C GLY A 146 -27.44 14.72 8.06
N LEU A 147 -27.38 13.54 8.71
CA LEU A 147 -28.53 12.64 8.84
C LEU A 147 -29.72 13.33 9.53
N VAL A 148 -29.47 14.07 10.61
CA VAL A 148 -30.51 14.77 11.38
C VAL A 148 -31.06 15.96 10.62
N GLU A 149 -30.19 16.72 9.95
CA GLU A 149 -30.56 17.86 9.13
C GLU A 149 -31.39 17.42 7.91
N ALA A 150 -31.05 16.29 7.28
CA ALA A 150 -31.80 15.71 6.17
C ALA A 150 -33.20 15.21 6.58
N GLY A 151 -33.35 14.63 7.78
CA GLY A 151 -34.67 14.24 8.30
C GLY A 151 -35.53 15.41 8.83
N SER A 152 -34.95 16.59 8.99
CA SER A 152 -35.66 17.83 9.38
C SER A 152 -36.09 18.67 8.18
N SER A 153 -35.68 18.32 6.96
CA SER A 153 -35.90 19.11 5.75
C SER A 153 -36.65 18.31 4.70
N GLU A 154 -37.98 18.22 4.82
CA GLU A 154 -38.82 18.02 3.64
C GLU A 154 -38.88 19.33 2.85
N THR A 155 -37.91 19.56 1.96
CA THR A 155 -38.11 20.46 0.82
C THR A 155 -37.19 20.15 -0.37
N CYS A 156 -37.86 20.16 -1.51
CA CYS A 156 -37.42 19.91 -2.88
C CYS A 156 -36.46 20.98 -3.42
N ALA A 157 -35.46 20.59 -4.21
CA ALA A 157 -35.17 21.18 -5.52
C ALA A 157 -34.06 20.43 -6.30
N VAL A 158 -34.50 19.78 -7.39
CA VAL A 158 -34.02 19.75 -8.79
C VAL A 158 -32.52 19.85 -9.15
N SER A 159 -32.16 18.89 -10.00
CA SER A 159 -31.03 18.64 -10.91
C SER A 159 -30.36 19.83 -11.66
N ALA A 160 -29.09 19.67 -12.05
CA ALA A 160 -28.61 19.89 -13.43
C ALA A 160 -27.29 19.14 -13.70
N GLU A 161 -27.18 18.58 -14.91
CA GLU A 161 -26.09 17.75 -15.43
C GLU A 161 -24.77 18.49 -15.72
N TYR A 162 -23.67 17.74 -15.86
CA TYR A 162 -22.92 17.74 -17.13
C TYR A 162 -22.00 16.50 -17.27
N LEU A 163 -22.05 15.88 -18.45
CA LEU A 163 -21.11 14.87 -18.94
C LEU A 163 -20.24 15.47 -20.06
N ILE A 164 -19.13 14.77 -20.33
CA ILE A 164 -18.41 14.56 -21.60
C ILE A 164 -16.95 15.06 -21.63
N ALA A 165 -16.11 14.12 -22.09
CA ALA A 165 -14.67 14.05 -22.24
C ALA A 165 -14.11 14.83 -23.44
N ASP A 166 -12.77 14.95 -23.54
CA ASP A 166 -12.06 14.57 -24.77
C ASP A 166 -10.53 14.39 -24.58
N ALA A 167 -9.94 13.61 -25.49
CA ALA A 167 -8.53 13.24 -25.59
C ALA A 167 -7.91 13.68 -26.95
N ALA A 168 -6.61 13.97 -26.98
CA ALA A 168 -5.62 13.83 -28.10
C ALA A 168 -4.32 14.60 -27.73
N HIS A 169 -3.12 13.99 -27.63
CA HIS A 169 -2.04 13.80 -28.65
C HIS A 169 -1.52 15.11 -29.29
N GLU A 170 -0.23 15.38 -29.54
CA GLU A 170 1.07 14.68 -29.39
C GLU A 170 2.23 15.70 -29.56
N GLU A 171 3.41 15.31 -29.07
CA GLU A 171 4.82 15.58 -29.49
C GLU A 171 5.40 16.98 -29.81
N ASP A 172 6.57 17.24 -29.20
CA ASP A 172 7.81 17.52 -29.94
C ASP A 172 9.05 17.22 -29.06
N SER A 173 9.89 16.27 -29.45
CA SER A 173 11.24 16.11 -28.89
C SER A 173 12.20 15.58 -29.95
N THR A 174 13.27 16.34 -30.17
CA THR A 174 14.31 16.08 -31.17
C THR A 174 15.15 14.85 -30.81
N LEU A 175 15.16 13.87 -31.70
CA LEU A 175 15.90 12.61 -31.63
C LEU A 175 17.40 12.78 -31.93
N CYS A 176 18.23 12.02 -31.21
CA CYS A 176 19.56 11.59 -31.66
C CYS A 176 19.69 10.06 -31.49
N ALA A 177 20.17 9.40 -32.54
CA ALA A 177 20.34 7.94 -32.74
C ALA A 177 21.39 7.33 -31.79
N SER A 178 21.49 6.05 -31.46
CA SER A 178 20.91 4.72 -31.78
C SER A 178 21.56 3.82 -30.71
N SER A 179 20.95 2.90 -29.98
CA SER A 179 20.10 1.78 -30.35
C SER A 179 19.43 1.28 -29.06
N ILE A 180 18.16 1.61 -28.86
CA ILE A 180 17.36 1.10 -27.76
C ILE A 180 16.06 0.68 -28.42
N ILE A 181 15.85 -0.63 -28.58
CA ILE A 181 14.51 -1.12 -28.89
C ILE A 181 13.62 -0.62 -27.75
N ASP A 182 12.66 0.24 -28.03
CA ASP A 182 11.65 0.56 -27.03
C ASP A 182 10.83 -0.72 -26.81
N ALA A 183 10.97 -1.31 -25.63
CA ALA A 183 10.26 -2.55 -25.28
C ALA A 183 8.74 -2.36 -25.36
N SER A 184 8.25 -1.12 -25.25
CA SER A 184 6.83 -0.78 -25.40
C SER A 184 6.33 -0.93 -26.85
N THR A 185 7.23 -0.91 -27.84
CA THR A 185 6.91 -1.05 -29.28
C THR A 185 7.00 -2.48 -29.78
N VAL A 186 7.53 -3.40 -28.97
CA VAL A 186 7.68 -4.81 -29.32
C VAL A 186 6.32 -5.50 -29.18
N ARG A 187 5.68 -5.77 -30.32
CA ARG A 187 4.37 -6.43 -30.39
C ARG A 187 4.40 -7.91 -30.02
N ASP A 188 5.56 -8.54 -30.15
CA ASP A 188 5.76 -9.93 -29.74
C ASP A 188 5.98 -10.02 -28.23
N PRO A 189 5.04 -10.59 -27.46
CA PRO A 189 5.17 -10.70 -26.01
C PRO A 189 6.38 -11.53 -25.58
N ASP A 190 6.81 -12.51 -26.39
CA ASP A 190 7.99 -13.35 -26.10
C ASP A 190 9.30 -12.57 -26.23
N ALA A 191 9.47 -11.85 -27.33
CA ALA A 191 10.62 -10.97 -27.52
C ALA A 191 10.68 -9.86 -26.47
N ASN A 192 9.53 -9.27 -26.11
CA ASN A 192 9.47 -8.24 -25.08
C ASN A 192 9.88 -8.80 -23.70
N GLU A 193 9.39 -9.98 -23.33
CA GLU A 193 9.79 -10.68 -22.10
C GLU A 193 11.29 -10.93 -22.04
N ARG A 194 11.88 -11.49 -23.11
CA ARG A 194 13.32 -11.73 -23.22
C ARG A 194 14.14 -10.47 -23.08
N ILE A 195 13.79 -9.42 -23.83
CA ILE A 195 14.50 -8.13 -23.79
C ILE A 195 14.48 -7.55 -22.38
N ARG A 196 13.35 -7.64 -21.65
CA ARG A 196 13.28 -7.20 -20.25
C ARG A 196 14.23 -7.99 -19.36
N GLY A 197 14.18 -9.33 -19.44
CA GLY A 197 15.05 -10.21 -18.66
C GLY A 197 16.53 -9.94 -18.93
N GLU A 198 16.93 -9.89 -20.20
CA GLU A 198 18.32 -9.64 -20.61
C GLU A 198 18.83 -8.27 -20.14
N ARG A 199 18.02 -7.22 -20.26
CA ARG A 199 18.38 -5.89 -19.74
C ARG A 199 18.58 -5.88 -18.23
N THR A 200 17.70 -6.55 -17.49
CA THR A 200 17.85 -6.73 -16.05
C THR A 200 19.15 -7.47 -15.73
N GLY A 201 19.45 -8.54 -16.46
CA GLY A 201 20.70 -9.29 -16.39
C GLY A 201 21.95 -8.44 -16.58
N SER A 202 21.99 -7.72 -17.69
CA SER A 202 23.07 -6.79 -18.04
C SER A 202 23.28 -5.74 -16.94
N LEU A 203 22.19 -5.19 -16.38
CA LEU A 203 22.26 -4.21 -15.30
C LEU A 203 22.85 -4.83 -14.02
N LEU A 204 22.34 -6.00 -13.60
CA LEU A 204 22.81 -6.69 -12.41
C LEU A 204 24.29 -7.08 -12.52
N GLN A 205 24.74 -7.48 -13.71
CA GLN A 205 26.15 -7.76 -13.98
C GLN A 205 27.02 -6.50 -13.82
N ARG A 206 26.61 -5.37 -14.42
CA ARG A 206 27.34 -4.09 -14.29
C ARG A 206 27.40 -3.58 -12.86
N MET A 207 26.38 -3.87 -12.06
CA MET A 207 26.33 -3.53 -10.64
C MET A 207 27.11 -4.53 -9.74
N GLY A 208 27.64 -5.62 -10.30
CA GLY A 208 28.25 -6.70 -9.51
C GLY A 208 27.24 -7.47 -8.64
N ALA A 209 25.94 -7.31 -8.89
CA ALA A 209 24.84 -7.88 -8.11
C ALA A 209 24.39 -9.26 -8.62
N MET A 210 24.95 -9.74 -9.74
CA MET A 210 24.53 -11.00 -10.36
C MET A 210 24.70 -12.22 -9.45
N GLY A 211 25.72 -12.21 -8.57
CA GLY A 211 25.90 -13.27 -7.57
C GLY A 211 24.71 -13.39 -6.61
N HIS A 212 24.07 -12.27 -6.25
CA HIS A 212 22.86 -12.27 -5.42
C HIS A 212 21.65 -12.82 -6.17
N ALA A 213 21.50 -12.44 -7.44
CA ALA A 213 20.42 -12.95 -8.30
C ALA A 213 20.51 -14.46 -8.52
N LYS A 214 21.73 -15.00 -8.76
CA LYS A 214 21.95 -16.45 -8.91
C LYS A 214 21.46 -17.26 -7.71
N ILE A 215 21.62 -16.76 -6.48
CA ILE A 215 21.09 -17.43 -5.27
C ILE A 215 19.56 -17.56 -5.33
N LEU A 216 18.84 -16.53 -5.78
CA LEU A 216 17.39 -16.60 -5.96
C LEU A 216 17.03 -17.52 -7.12
N HIS A 217 17.76 -17.45 -8.24
CA HIS A 217 17.54 -18.32 -9.40
C HIS A 217 17.69 -19.80 -9.05
N ASP A 218 18.70 -20.16 -8.26
CA ASP A 218 18.90 -21.54 -7.80
C ASP A 218 17.76 -22.02 -6.89
N LYS A 219 17.23 -21.15 -6.03
CA LYS A 219 16.03 -21.46 -5.22
C LYS A 219 14.78 -21.67 -6.07
N ILE A 220 14.62 -20.86 -7.11
CA ILE A 220 13.52 -20.97 -8.07
C ILE A 220 13.61 -22.30 -8.82
N ARG A 221 14.79 -22.62 -9.38
CA ARG A 221 15.02 -23.84 -10.17
C ARG A 221 14.93 -25.12 -9.33
N SER A 222 15.35 -25.07 -8.07
CA SER A 222 15.25 -26.21 -7.15
C SER A 222 13.85 -26.43 -6.57
N GLY A 223 12.88 -25.57 -6.89
CA GLY A 223 11.53 -25.64 -6.33
C GLY A 223 11.47 -25.31 -4.83
N CYS A 224 12.55 -24.75 -4.26
CA CYS A 224 12.65 -24.43 -2.83
C CYS A 224 12.05 -23.05 -2.49
N ARG A 225 11.24 -22.46 -3.38
CA ARG A 225 10.53 -21.20 -3.15
C ARG A 225 9.15 -21.49 -2.56
N ASN A 226 8.71 -20.67 -1.60
CA ASN A 226 7.31 -20.74 -1.16
C ASN A 226 6.39 -20.32 -2.31
N GLU A 227 5.37 -21.13 -2.61
CA GLU A 227 4.42 -20.84 -3.69
C GLU A 227 3.67 -19.51 -3.47
N ALA A 228 3.49 -19.08 -2.22
CA ALA A 228 2.92 -17.79 -1.85
C ALA A 228 3.76 -16.58 -2.31
N ASP A 229 5.05 -16.78 -2.52
CA ASP A 229 5.96 -15.72 -2.96
C ASP A 229 5.98 -15.58 -4.50
N ALA A 230 5.40 -16.53 -5.25
CA ALA A 230 5.42 -16.52 -6.71
C ALA A 230 4.52 -15.39 -7.27
N PRO A 231 4.98 -14.66 -8.31
CA PRO A 231 4.14 -13.65 -8.93
C PRO A 231 2.91 -14.29 -9.58
N VAL A 232 1.75 -13.67 -9.38
CA VAL A 232 0.54 -14.01 -10.15
C VAL A 232 0.77 -13.55 -11.60
N ILE A 233 0.97 -14.53 -12.48
CA ILE A 233 1.20 -14.30 -13.91
C ILE A 233 -0.09 -14.58 -14.66
N THR A 234 -0.57 -13.58 -15.40
CA THR A 234 -1.61 -13.79 -16.40
C THR A 234 -0.97 -14.21 -17.73
N PRO A 235 -1.64 -15.05 -18.53
CA PRO A 235 -1.15 -15.41 -19.87
C PRO A 235 -0.93 -14.20 -20.81
N ALA A 236 -1.49 -13.03 -20.50
CA ALA A 236 -1.28 -11.79 -21.24
C ALA A 236 0.02 -11.04 -20.86
N GLN A 237 0.62 -11.36 -19.71
CA GLN A 237 1.82 -10.70 -19.19
C GLN A 237 3.14 -11.39 -19.59
N THR A 238 3.06 -12.64 -20.04
CA THR A 238 4.20 -13.48 -20.46
C THR A 238 3.87 -14.12 -21.79
N GLY A 239 4.77 -14.02 -22.75
CA GLY A 239 4.52 -14.56 -24.10
C GLY A 239 4.58 -16.08 -24.16
N ARG A 240 5.36 -16.69 -23.25
CA ARG A 240 5.72 -18.11 -23.39
C ARG A 240 4.59 -19.00 -22.90
N SER A 241 3.78 -19.48 -23.84
CA SER A 241 2.75 -20.49 -23.59
C SER A 241 3.29 -21.89 -23.26
N TRP A 242 4.61 -22.12 -23.38
CA TRP A 242 5.25 -23.46 -23.30
C TRP A 242 6.20 -23.65 -22.11
N VAL A 243 6.51 -22.59 -21.35
CA VAL A 243 7.28 -22.73 -20.11
C VAL A 243 6.30 -23.09 -19.00
N ASP A 244 6.21 -24.39 -18.73
CA ASP A 244 5.29 -24.94 -17.74
C ASP A 244 5.81 -24.64 -16.33
N GLY A 245 5.36 -23.53 -15.74
CA GLY A 245 5.69 -23.21 -14.35
C GLY A 245 5.58 -21.73 -14.01
N LYS A 246 4.44 -21.31 -13.44
CA LYS A 246 4.27 -20.01 -12.76
C LYS A 246 5.36 -19.74 -11.70
N ASN A 247 5.96 -20.81 -11.18
CA ASN A 247 6.99 -20.77 -10.14
C ASN A 247 8.39 -20.39 -10.65
N LEU A 248 8.61 -20.30 -11.97
CA LEU A 248 9.92 -20.02 -12.57
C LEU A 248 10.24 -18.54 -12.74
N TYR A 249 9.30 -17.66 -12.43
CA TYR A 249 9.44 -16.21 -12.62
C TYR A 249 9.55 -15.48 -11.28
N TYR A 250 10.19 -14.32 -11.29
CA TYR A 250 10.25 -13.45 -10.11
C TYR A 250 10.08 -11.98 -10.50
N ARG A 251 9.76 -11.15 -9.52
CA ARG A 251 9.69 -9.69 -9.67
C ARG A 251 11.05 -9.10 -9.36
N VAL A 252 11.46 -8.05 -10.06
CA VAL A 252 12.73 -7.37 -9.76
C VAL A 252 12.83 -6.97 -8.28
N SER A 253 11.72 -6.59 -7.65
CA SER A 253 11.67 -6.31 -6.21
C SER A 253 12.07 -7.47 -5.30
N ASP A 254 11.96 -8.72 -5.78
CA ASP A 254 12.30 -9.92 -5.00
C ASP A 254 13.83 -10.03 -4.77
N LEU A 255 14.63 -9.31 -5.56
CA LEU A 255 16.09 -9.18 -5.40
C LEU A 255 16.50 -8.06 -4.43
N LEU A 256 15.53 -7.24 -3.99
CA LEU A 256 15.79 -6.07 -3.17
C LEU A 256 15.33 -6.32 -1.72
N PRO A 257 15.94 -5.66 -0.72
CA PRO A 257 15.39 -5.68 0.62
C PRO A 257 13.95 -5.14 0.58
N GLN A 258 13.04 -5.73 1.35
CA GLN A 258 11.66 -5.26 1.37
C GLN A 258 11.52 -3.83 1.94
N HIS A 259 12.41 -3.50 2.89
CA HIS A 259 12.42 -2.22 3.58
C HIS A 259 13.86 -1.68 3.69
N ILE A 260 14.00 -0.37 3.59
CA ILE A 260 15.27 0.34 3.85
C ILE A 260 15.08 1.42 4.92
N GLY A 261 16.18 1.91 5.47
CA GLY A 261 16.15 2.97 6.47
C GLY A 261 15.65 4.30 5.89
N PHE A 262 14.97 5.09 6.71
CA PHE A 262 14.44 6.41 6.29
C PHE A 262 15.50 7.37 5.76
N GLY A 263 16.71 7.39 6.35
CA GLY A 263 17.81 8.21 5.87
C GLY A 263 18.29 7.80 4.47
N GLU A 264 18.34 6.50 4.21
CA GLU A 264 18.70 5.92 2.91
C GLU A 264 17.63 6.23 1.86
N ALA A 265 16.35 6.03 2.20
CA ALA A 265 15.23 6.38 1.34
C ALA A 265 15.19 7.89 1.00
N ALA A 266 15.50 8.75 1.98
CA ALA A 266 15.64 10.19 1.76
C ALA A 266 16.77 10.50 0.77
N SER A 267 17.93 9.86 0.95
CA SER A 267 19.07 10.05 0.05
C SER A 267 18.76 9.63 -1.39
N ILE A 268 18.02 8.53 -1.59
CA ILE A 268 17.65 8.03 -2.91
C ILE A 268 16.80 9.04 -3.69
N VAL A 269 15.93 9.80 -3.01
CA VAL A 269 15.12 10.86 -3.64
C VAL A 269 15.81 12.24 -3.64
N GLY A 270 17.11 12.30 -3.33
CA GLY A 270 17.87 13.55 -3.32
C GLY A 270 17.56 14.48 -2.15
N LEU A 271 17.07 13.95 -1.01
CA LEU A 271 16.78 14.72 0.20
C LEU A 271 17.75 14.37 1.33
N SER A 272 18.15 15.36 2.12
CA SER A 272 18.72 15.08 3.44
C SER A 272 17.65 14.51 4.38
N GLU A 273 18.04 13.70 5.37
CA GLU A 273 17.11 13.16 6.36
C GLU A 273 16.33 14.28 7.08
N SER A 274 16.95 15.44 7.29
CA SER A 274 16.31 16.60 7.92
C SER A 274 15.21 17.21 7.04
N GLN A 275 15.43 17.31 5.73
CA GLN A 275 14.45 17.80 4.75
C GLN A 275 13.30 16.81 4.64
N ALA A 276 13.61 15.52 4.48
CA ALA A 276 12.60 14.46 4.45
C ALA A 276 11.76 14.47 5.74
N SER A 277 12.38 14.67 6.91
CA SER A 277 11.64 14.76 8.18
C SER A 277 10.74 16.00 8.29
N LYS A 278 11.14 17.13 7.69
CA LYS A 278 10.28 18.33 7.58
C LYS A 278 9.11 18.08 6.64
N MET A 279 9.35 17.42 5.50
CA MET A 279 8.32 17.08 4.51
C MET A 279 7.34 16.04 5.04
N ALA A 280 7.81 15.02 5.77
CA ALA A 280 6.97 14.02 6.42
C ALA A 280 5.94 14.68 7.36
N ARG A 281 6.42 15.61 8.21
CA ARG A 281 5.56 16.38 9.13
C ARG A 281 4.53 17.24 8.41
N LYS A 282 4.88 17.75 7.22
CA LYS A 282 3.98 18.56 6.38
C LYS A 282 3.06 17.72 5.50
N GLY A 283 3.29 16.41 5.37
CA GLY A 283 2.55 15.55 4.46
C GLY A 283 2.87 15.81 3.00
N SER A 284 4.11 16.22 2.72
CA SER A 284 4.58 16.50 1.37
C SER A 284 5.71 15.56 0.96
N LEU A 285 5.99 14.52 1.77
CA LEU A 285 7.01 13.53 1.46
C LEU A 285 6.49 12.61 0.35
N PRO A 286 7.28 12.32 -0.69
CA PRO A 286 6.79 11.57 -1.84
C PRO A 286 6.60 10.08 -1.53
N PHE A 287 7.22 9.56 -0.47
CA PHE A 287 7.03 8.20 0.05
C PHE A 287 6.52 8.21 1.49
N ARG A 288 5.95 7.08 1.91
CA ARG A 288 5.52 6.87 3.29
C ARG A 288 6.55 6.18 4.14
N VAL A 289 6.38 6.35 5.45
CA VAL A 289 7.33 5.90 6.46
C VAL A 289 6.59 5.01 7.44
N PHE A 290 7.13 3.82 7.67
CA PHE A 290 6.70 2.90 8.71
C PHE A 290 7.64 3.01 9.92
N TRP A 291 7.16 2.55 11.07
CA TRP A 291 7.99 2.39 12.26
C TRP A 291 8.25 0.92 12.57
N ILE A 292 9.52 0.57 12.69
CA ILE A 292 9.99 -0.69 13.29
C ILE A 292 10.68 -0.32 14.60
N GLY A 293 9.97 -0.45 15.72
CA GLY A 293 10.43 0.01 17.04
C GLY A 293 10.67 1.52 17.09
N ASN A 294 11.93 1.94 17.22
CA ASN A 294 12.35 3.34 17.20
C ASN A 294 12.89 3.79 15.84
N SER A 295 12.94 2.90 14.85
CA SER A 295 13.53 3.17 13.54
C SER A 295 12.43 3.44 12.52
N ARG A 296 12.67 4.44 11.68
CA ARG A 296 11.83 4.75 10.53
C ARG A 296 12.32 3.95 9.33
N VAL A 297 11.42 3.25 8.65
CA VAL A 297 11.72 2.46 7.46
C VAL A 297 10.75 2.78 6.33
N VAL A 298 11.14 2.46 5.10
CA VAL A 298 10.37 2.73 3.88
C VAL A 298 10.34 1.47 3.03
N SER A 299 9.18 1.13 2.47
CA SER A 299 9.05 0.01 1.54
C SER A 299 9.80 0.32 0.25
N VAL A 300 10.66 -0.61 -0.19
CA VAL A 300 11.39 -0.46 -1.45
C VAL A 300 10.44 -0.48 -2.64
N LYS A 301 9.36 -1.27 -2.60
CA LYS A 301 8.33 -1.28 -3.65
C LYS A 301 7.67 0.07 -3.83
N SER A 302 7.28 0.72 -2.72
CA SER A 302 6.73 2.08 -2.77
C SER A 302 7.74 3.07 -3.34
N LEU A 303 9.02 2.94 -2.97
CA LEU A 303 10.08 3.81 -3.46
C LEU A 303 10.34 3.62 -4.96
N MET A 304 10.37 2.38 -5.44
CA MET A 304 10.46 2.05 -6.87
C MET A 304 9.32 2.72 -7.66
N HIS A 305 8.09 2.59 -7.18
CA HIS A 305 6.93 3.21 -7.82
C HIS A 305 7.07 4.74 -7.96
N ILE A 306 7.54 5.41 -6.90
CA ILE A 306 7.74 6.88 -6.92
C ILE A 306 8.84 7.30 -7.88
N LEU A 307 9.87 6.49 -8.03
CA LEU A 307 10.98 6.72 -8.95
C LEU A 307 10.65 6.29 -10.38
N GLY A 308 9.44 5.80 -10.65
CA GLY A 308 9.07 5.27 -11.96
C GLY A 308 9.81 3.98 -12.33
N ILE A 309 10.38 3.27 -11.36
CA ILE A 309 11.05 1.99 -11.57
C ILE A 309 9.98 0.90 -11.62
N GLN A 310 9.83 0.28 -12.79
CA GLN A 310 8.86 -0.78 -13.00
C GLN A 310 9.29 -2.07 -12.29
N ASP A 311 8.42 -2.59 -11.43
CA ASP A 311 8.59 -3.90 -10.79
C ASP A 311 8.23 -5.04 -11.75
N SER A 312 9.12 -5.23 -12.74
CA SER A 312 8.93 -6.13 -13.87
C SER A 312 9.03 -7.60 -13.45
N ILE A 313 8.26 -8.45 -14.12
CA ILE A 313 8.36 -9.91 -14.01
C ILE A 313 9.41 -10.37 -15.02
N VAL A 314 10.39 -11.16 -14.56
CA VAL A 314 11.52 -11.65 -15.35
C VAL A 314 11.75 -13.15 -15.11
N HIS A 315 12.31 -13.81 -16.12
CA HIS A 315 12.73 -15.20 -16.07
C HIS A 315 14.23 -15.30 -15.76
N PRO A 316 14.68 -16.17 -14.83
CA PRO A 316 16.09 -16.37 -14.48
C PRO A 316 17.02 -16.56 -15.68
N ASP A 317 16.63 -17.38 -16.66
CA ASP A 317 17.47 -17.67 -17.82
C ASP A 317 17.70 -16.43 -18.70
N ASP A 318 16.68 -15.59 -18.89
CA ASP A 318 16.84 -14.37 -19.69
C ASP A 318 17.75 -13.36 -18.97
N VAL A 319 17.63 -13.29 -17.64
CA VAL A 319 18.51 -12.48 -16.79
C VAL A 319 19.95 -12.99 -16.83
N GLU A 320 20.16 -14.30 -16.76
CA GLU A 320 21.50 -14.87 -16.88
C GLU A 320 22.10 -14.66 -18.28
N ASN A 321 21.32 -14.84 -19.34
CA ASN A 321 21.76 -14.60 -20.72
C ASN A 321 22.22 -13.15 -20.91
N GLY A 322 21.45 -12.18 -20.41
CA GLY A 322 21.83 -10.77 -20.49
C GLY A 322 23.04 -10.40 -19.63
N ALA A 323 23.25 -11.11 -18.51
CA ALA A 323 24.43 -10.93 -17.68
C ALA A 323 25.69 -11.46 -18.40
N SER A 324 25.62 -12.66 -18.98
CA SER A 324 26.71 -13.28 -19.76
C SER A 324 27.14 -12.41 -20.94
N HIS A 325 26.17 -11.84 -21.67
CA HIS A 325 26.44 -10.93 -22.80
C HIS A 325 27.31 -9.72 -22.43
N VAL A 326 27.16 -9.18 -21.20
CA VAL A 326 27.96 -8.05 -20.71
C VAL A 326 29.21 -8.50 -19.96
N GLY A 327 29.17 -9.68 -19.34
CA GLY A 327 30.28 -10.29 -18.61
C GLY A 327 31.37 -10.87 -19.52
N GLY A 328 31.08 -11.09 -20.80
CA GLY A 328 32.00 -11.73 -21.75
C GLY A 328 32.07 -13.25 -21.57
N GLU A 329 31.04 -13.85 -20.98
CA GLU A 329 30.84 -15.31 -20.86
C GLU A 329 29.90 -15.80 -21.96
#